data_AF-A0A843I5Z4-F1
#
_entry.id   AF-A0A843I5Z4-F1
#
_cell.length_a   1.000
_cell.length_b   1.000
_cell.length_c   1.000
_cell.angle_alpha   90.00
_cell.angle_beta   90.00
_cell.angle_gamma   90.00
#
_symmetry.space_group_name_H-M   'P 1'
#
loop_
_entity.id
_entity.type
_entity.pdbx_description
1 polymer ?
#
loop_
_entity_poly.entity_id
_entity_poly.type
_entity_poly.pdbx_seq_one_letter_code
_entity_poly.pdbx_strand_id
1 'polypeptide(L)'
;MREDECAEAIRELKERVEALEGLLNLVLEELRDVRGLLERGPAEGAKSGAGRGQPRGHPLLQLIEEKKYIEAGEVRSKIALRKLMERGVVVSLRDEGANREVITTRGVIRDLLNKLPLAIDDVDKLDEREYELLEFLNRLGYVIKKDNKYIATDLAREFTI
;
A
#
# COMPACT_ATOMS: atom_id res chain seq x y z
N MET A 1 13.48 -45.70 7.99
CA MET A 1 12.97 -44.39 7.52
C MET A 1 13.60 -44.14 6.18
N ARG A 2 12.79 -43.96 5.14
CA ARG A 2 13.27 -43.79 3.76
C ARG A 2 13.86 -42.40 3.62
N GLU A 3 14.96 -42.25 2.89
CA GLU A 3 15.68 -40.97 2.72
C GLU A 3 14.75 -39.84 2.23
N ASP A 4 13.71 -40.20 1.47
CA ASP A 4 12.67 -39.30 0.97
C ASP A 4 11.81 -38.68 2.08
N GLU A 5 11.41 -39.46 3.09
CA GLU A 5 10.63 -38.97 4.25
C GLU A 5 11.46 -37.99 5.09
N CYS A 6 12.79 -38.18 5.13
CA CYS A 6 13.72 -37.29 5.80
C CYS A 6 13.90 -35.97 5.02
N ALA A 7 13.96 -36.03 3.69
CA ALA A 7 14.09 -34.87 2.83
C ALA A 7 12.84 -33.97 2.87
N GLU A 8 11.65 -34.56 2.88
CA GLU A 8 10.38 -33.82 3.04
C GLU A 8 10.30 -33.14 4.41
N ALA A 9 10.62 -33.86 5.49
CA ALA A 9 10.62 -33.30 6.84
C ALA A 9 11.60 -32.12 6.97
N ILE A 10 12.77 -32.19 6.33
CA ILE A 10 13.75 -31.09 6.31
C ILE A 10 13.22 -29.88 5.54
N ARG A 11 12.53 -30.08 4.41
CA ARG A 11 11.94 -29.00 3.63
C ARG A 11 10.84 -28.28 4.41
N GLU A 12 9.94 -29.04 5.02
CA GLU A 12 8.89 -28.50 5.89
C GLU A 12 9.49 -27.74 7.08
N LEU A 13 10.55 -28.27 7.69
CA LEU A 13 11.25 -27.57 8.78
C LEU A 13 11.83 -26.23 8.32
N LYS A 14 12.44 -26.19 7.12
CA LYS A 14 12.99 -24.94 6.56
C LYS A 14 11.90 -23.90 6.32
N GLU A 15 10.79 -24.30 5.71
CA GLU A 15 9.65 -23.40 5.47
C GLU A 15 9.07 -22.87 6.80
N ARG A 16 8.99 -23.71 7.82
CA ARG A 16 8.54 -23.31 9.16
C ARG A 16 9.54 -22.36 9.84
N VAL A 17 10.84 -22.58 9.67
CA VAL A 17 11.89 -21.68 10.18
C VAL A 17 11.82 -20.33 9.48
N GLU A 18 11.70 -20.28 8.16
CA GLU A 18 11.55 -19.03 7.41
C GLU A 18 10.28 -18.26 7.84
N ALA A 19 9.19 -18.97 8.09
CA ALA A 19 7.96 -18.36 8.62
C ALA A 19 8.16 -17.78 10.03
N LEU A 20 8.87 -18.49 10.90
CA LEU A 20 9.19 -18.02 12.26
C LEU A 20 10.14 -16.82 12.23
N GLU A 21 11.14 -16.81 11.35
CA GLU A 21 12.03 -15.67 11.14
C GLU A 21 11.26 -14.43 10.67
N GLY A 22 10.29 -14.61 9.77
CA GLY A 22 9.38 -13.55 9.34
C GLY A 22 8.55 -12.98 10.49
N LEU A 23 7.98 -13.85 11.34
CA LEU A 23 7.23 -13.42 12.53
C LEU A 23 8.11 -12.71 13.56
N LEU A 24 9.34 -13.20 13.77
CA LEU A 24 10.30 -12.59 14.68
C LEU A 24 10.70 -11.19 14.20
N ASN A 25 10.96 -11.02 12.91
CA ASN A 25 11.26 -9.70 12.34
C ASN A 25 10.09 -8.72 12.52
N LEU A 26 8.85 -9.19 12.35
CA LEU A 26 7.65 -8.38 12.60
C LEU A 26 7.54 -7.96 14.07
N VAL A 27 7.73 -8.90 15.01
CA VAL A 27 7.71 -8.58 16.45
C VAL A 27 8.82 -7.59 16.81
N LEU A 28 10.00 -7.70 16.21
CA LEU A 28 11.09 -6.75 16.42
C LEU A 28 10.77 -5.36 15.87
N GLU A 29 10.01 -5.25 14.78
CA GLU A 29 9.50 -3.97 14.26
C GLU A 29 8.46 -3.36 15.21
N GLU A 30 7.48 -4.13 15.65
CA GLU A 30 6.46 -3.67 16.62
C GLU A 30 7.10 -3.19 17.93
N LEU A 31 8.11 -3.91 18.44
CA LEU A 31 8.86 -3.51 19.63
C LEU A 31 9.65 -2.21 19.41
N ARG A 32 10.17 -1.97 18.21
CA ARG A 32 10.86 -0.71 17.87
C ARG A 32 9.87 0.45 17.79
N ASP A 33 8.67 0.22 17.25
CA ASP A 33 7.61 1.22 17.20
C ASP A 33 7.11 1.60 18.60
N VAL A 34 6.89 0.60 19.46
CA VAL A 34 6.55 0.83 20.88
C VAL A 34 7.67 1.59 21.60
N ARG A 35 8.94 1.26 21.33
CA ARG A 35 10.08 2.01 21.88
C ARG A 35 10.10 3.46 21.40
N GLY A 36 9.84 3.71 20.12
CA GLY A 36 9.77 5.06 19.56
C GLY A 36 8.62 5.89 20.12
N LEU A 37 7.49 5.27 20.46
CA LEU A 37 6.37 5.91 21.16
C LEU A 37 6.71 6.24 22.61
N LEU A 38 7.45 5.38 23.29
CA LEU A 38 7.93 5.62 24.67
C LEU A 38 9.03 6.69 24.73
N GLU A 39 9.89 6.78 23.72
CA GLU A 39 10.93 7.82 23.59
C GLU A 39 10.33 9.21 23.26
N ARG A 40 9.14 9.26 22.63
CA ARG A 40 8.38 10.50 22.34
C ARG A 40 7.39 10.85 23.47
N GLY A 41 7.93 11.08 24.66
CA GLY A 41 7.14 11.56 25.81
C GLY A 41 6.36 12.85 25.52
N PRO A 42 5.34 13.18 26.35
CA PRO A 42 4.42 14.29 26.12
C PRO A 42 5.06 15.64 26.49
N ALA A 43 5.99 16.11 25.69
CA ALA A 43 6.50 17.48 25.75
C ALA A 43 7.13 17.85 24.42
N GLU A 44 6.34 18.42 23.50
CA GLU A 44 6.72 19.56 22.66
C GLU A 44 5.64 19.81 21.61
N GLY A 45 4.67 20.65 21.99
CA GLY A 45 3.82 21.33 21.04
C GLY A 45 4.61 22.45 20.33
N ALA A 46 4.32 22.60 19.04
CA ALA A 46 4.58 23.78 18.21
C ALA A 46 6.06 24.13 17.94
N LYS A 47 6.53 23.73 16.75
CA LYS A 47 6.93 24.64 15.65
C LYS A 47 7.59 23.88 14.49
N SER A 48 7.21 24.30 13.27
CA SER A 48 7.97 24.18 12.01
C SER A 48 7.98 22.83 11.27
N GLY A 49 7.38 22.86 10.08
CA GLY A 49 7.99 22.55 8.77
C GLY A 49 8.95 21.37 8.62
N ALA A 50 8.60 20.52 7.63
CA ALA A 50 9.45 19.55 6.93
C ALA A 50 9.92 18.33 7.76
N GLY A 51 9.47 17.16 7.30
CA GLY A 51 9.94 15.86 7.79
C GLY A 51 8.92 15.14 8.67
N ARG A 52 7.81 14.67 8.07
CA ARG A 52 7.10 13.51 8.63
C ARG A 52 8.08 12.34 8.65
N GLY A 53 8.76 12.14 9.77
CA GLY A 53 9.55 10.94 10.03
C GLY A 53 8.61 9.75 10.11
N GLN A 54 8.32 9.12 8.96
CA GLN A 54 7.65 7.83 8.89
C GLN A 54 8.68 6.72 9.21
N PRO A 55 8.35 5.78 10.11
CA PRO A 55 9.21 4.65 10.45
C PRO A 55 9.33 3.72 9.23
N ARG A 56 10.51 3.14 9.01
CA ARG A 56 10.84 2.27 7.87
C ARG A 56 9.92 1.04 7.83
N GLY A 57 8.79 1.15 7.11
CA GLY A 57 7.81 0.08 6.93
C GLY A 57 8.24 -1.01 5.94
N HIS A 58 7.44 -2.06 5.82
CA HIS A 58 7.62 -3.18 4.89
C HIS A 58 8.03 -2.69 3.48
N PRO A 59 9.05 -3.28 2.81
CA PRO A 59 9.62 -2.75 1.55
C PRO A 59 8.60 -2.48 0.43
N LEU A 60 7.53 -3.30 0.38
CA LEU A 60 6.43 -3.11 -0.57
C LEU A 60 5.67 -1.81 -0.33
N LEU A 61 5.47 -1.41 0.92
CA LEU A 61 4.75 -0.19 1.28
C LEU A 61 5.57 1.04 0.94
N GLN A 62 6.88 1.02 1.21
CA GLN A 62 7.80 2.09 0.81
C GLN A 62 7.78 2.29 -0.72
N LEU A 63 7.85 1.18 -1.46
CA LEU A 63 7.80 1.23 -2.92
C LEU A 63 6.47 1.81 -3.45
N ILE A 64 5.35 1.49 -2.80
CA ILE A 64 4.04 2.05 -3.16
C ILE A 64 3.94 3.52 -2.76
N GLU A 65 4.47 3.94 -1.61
CA GLU A 65 4.50 5.36 -1.22
C GLU A 65 5.31 6.20 -2.22
N GLU A 66 6.45 5.68 -2.70
CA GLU A 66 7.28 6.34 -3.71
C GLU A 66 6.64 6.36 -5.10
N LYS A 67 6.09 5.23 -5.56
CA LYS A 67 5.57 5.07 -6.93
C LYS A 67 4.07 5.30 -7.08
N LYS A 68 3.35 5.58 -5.98
CA LYS A 68 1.88 5.63 -5.83
C LYS A 68 1.19 4.27 -5.99
N TYR A 69 1.65 3.46 -6.93
CA TYR A 69 1.18 2.09 -7.15
C TYR A 69 2.29 1.27 -7.81
N ILE A 70 2.11 -0.03 -7.88
CA ILE A 70 2.96 -0.97 -8.62
C ILE A 70 2.08 -1.96 -9.37
N GLU A 71 2.58 -2.53 -10.47
CA GLU A 71 1.81 -3.56 -11.17
C GLU A 71 1.83 -4.88 -10.37
N ALA A 72 0.73 -5.63 -10.37
CA ALA A 72 0.67 -6.89 -9.64
C ALA A 72 1.77 -7.88 -10.09
N GLY A 73 2.18 -7.83 -11.35
CA GLY A 73 3.29 -8.61 -11.91
C GLY A 73 4.67 -8.29 -11.33
N GLU A 74 4.88 -7.05 -10.86
CA GLU A 74 6.16 -6.59 -10.31
C GLU A 74 6.37 -7.03 -8.84
N VAL A 75 5.31 -7.52 -8.20
CA VAL A 75 5.37 -7.93 -6.79
C VAL A 75 6.08 -9.28 -6.63
N ARG A 76 7.31 -9.22 -6.11
CA ARG A 76 8.18 -10.40 -5.89
C ARG A 76 7.59 -11.42 -4.90
N SER A 77 7.02 -10.95 -3.79
CA SER A 77 6.45 -11.83 -2.75
C SER A 77 4.92 -11.78 -2.75
N LYS A 78 4.29 -12.78 -3.37
CA LYS A 78 2.83 -12.93 -3.38
C LYS A 78 2.27 -13.23 -1.99
N ILE A 79 3.03 -13.89 -1.14
CA ILE A 79 2.65 -14.19 0.25
C ILE A 79 2.56 -12.90 1.07
N ALA A 80 3.57 -12.02 0.94
CA ALA A 80 3.57 -10.73 1.63
C ALA A 80 2.43 -9.83 1.15
N LEU A 81 2.19 -9.78 -0.17
CA LEU A 81 1.06 -9.07 -0.75
C LEU A 81 -0.27 -9.55 -0.18
N ARG A 82 -0.50 -10.86 -0.16
CA ARG A 82 -1.74 -11.45 0.37
C ARG A 82 -1.96 -11.06 1.83
N LYS A 83 -0.92 -11.17 2.68
CA LYS A 83 -1.00 -10.75 4.08
C LYS A 83 -1.31 -9.26 4.24
N LEU A 84 -0.74 -8.39 3.40
CA LEU A 84 -1.01 -6.95 3.43
C LEU A 84 -2.41 -6.60 2.93
N MET A 85 -2.95 -7.36 1.97
CA MET A 85 -4.33 -7.24 1.52
C MET A 85 -5.33 -7.74 2.58
N GLU A 86 -5.06 -8.87 3.24
CA GLU A 86 -5.88 -9.40 4.34
C GLU A 86 -5.98 -8.41 5.51
N ARG A 87 -4.89 -7.67 5.78
CA ARG A 87 -4.85 -6.60 6.78
C ARG A 87 -5.50 -5.29 6.31
N GLY A 88 -5.94 -5.21 5.05
CA GLY A 88 -6.56 -4.01 4.46
C GLY A 88 -5.61 -2.84 4.22
N VAL A 89 -4.29 -3.03 4.39
CA VAL A 89 -3.27 -1.98 4.23
C VAL A 89 -3.05 -1.68 2.74
N VAL A 90 -3.09 -2.73 1.93
CA VAL A 90 -2.89 -2.69 0.49
C VAL A 90 -4.18 -3.13 -0.20
N VAL A 91 -4.51 -2.50 -1.31
CA VAL A 91 -5.66 -2.84 -2.14
C VAL A 91 -5.18 -3.19 -3.56
N SER A 92 -5.88 -4.14 -4.16
CA SER A 92 -5.71 -4.46 -5.57
C SER A 92 -6.85 -3.82 -6.37
N LEU A 93 -6.47 -3.07 -7.39
CA LEU A 93 -7.39 -2.46 -8.35
C LEU A 93 -7.22 -3.19 -9.68
N ARG A 94 -8.26 -3.92 -10.09
CA ARG A 94 -8.25 -4.71 -11.33
C ARG A 94 -9.19 -4.12 -12.35
N ASP A 95 -8.63 -3.79 -13.51
CA ASP A 95 -9.34 -3.36 -14.71
C ASP A 95 -9.43 -4.54 -15.68
N GLU A 96 -10.59 -5.20 -15.71
CA GLU A 96 -10.87 -6.34 -16.59
C GLU A 96 -10.85 -5.95 -18.08
N GLY A 97 -11.21 -4.71 -18.41
CA GLY A 97 -11.25 -4.23 -19.79
C GLY A 97 -9.85 -4.06 -20.40
N ALA A 98 -8.89 -3.62 -19.58
CA ALA A 98 -7.49 -3.48 -19.97
C ALA A 98 -6.61 -4.69 -19.60
N ASN A 99 -7.17 -5.69 -18.89
CA ASN A 99 -6.42 -6.78 -18.28
C ASN A 99 -5.21 -6.29 -17.46
N ARG A 100 -5.40 -5.21 -16.68
CA ARG A 100 -4.36 -4.61 -15.83
C ARG A 100 -4.77 -4.70 -14.37
N GLU A 101 -3.81 -5.05 -13.52
CA GLU A 101 -3.99 -5.10 -12.07
C GLU A 101 -2.88 -4.30 -11.40
N VAL A 102 -3.28 -3.29 -10.62
CA VAL A 102 -2.37 -2.42 -9.89
C VAL A 102 -2.59 -2.55 -8.40
N ILE A 103 -1.50 -2.49 -7.66
CA ILE A 103 -1.43 -2.63 -6.21
C ILE A 103 -1.07 -1.26 -5.62
N THR A 104 -1.89 -0.77 -4.70
CA THR A 104 -1.66 0.52 -4.03
C THR A 104 -2.13 0.45 -2.57
N THR A 105 -1.96 1.51 -1.78
CA THR A 105 -2.49 1.61 -0.42
C THR A 105 -3.77 2.45 -0.39
N ARG A 106 -4.62 2.21 0.61
CA ARG A 106 -5.78 3.08 0.88
C ARG A 106 -5.37 4.54 1.09
N GLY A 107 -4.20 4.76 1.71
CA GLY A 107 -3.65 6.10 1.94
C GLY A 107 -3.39 6.86 0.64
N VAL A 108 -2.73 6.24 -0.33
CA VAL A 108 -2.47 6.88 -1.64
C VAL A 108 -3.77 7.20 -2.37
N ILE A 109 -4.73 6.28 -2.40
CA ILE A 109 -6.04 6.53 -3.02
C ILE A 109 -6.75 7.68 -2.32
N ARG A 110 -6.78 7.67 -0.99
CA ARG A 110 -7.41 8.74 -0.19
C ARG A 110 -6.76 10.10 -0.45
N ASP A 111 -5.44 10.17 -0.49
CA ASP A 111 -4.71 11.40 -0.77
C ASP A 111 -5.04 11.95 -2.16
N LEU A 112 -5.21 11.07 -3.16
CA LEU A 112 -5.64 11.46 -4.50
C LEU A 112 -7.11 11.91 -4.52
N LEU A 113 -8.01 11.17 -3.87
CA LEU A 113 -9.44 11.52 -3.77
C LEU A 113 -9.66 12.84 -3.03
N ASN A 114 -8.83 13.17 -2.03
CA ASN A 114 -8.87 14.44 -1.31
C ASN A 114 -8.55 15.66 -2.20
N LYS A 115 -7.92 15.46 -3.36
CA LYS A 115 -7.69 16.51 -4.36
C LYS A 115 -8.92 16.76 -5.24
N LEU A 116 -9.95 15.92 -5.14
CA LEU A 116 -11.18 16.07 -5.91
C LEU A 116 -12.19 16.97 -5.18
N PRO A 117 -13.02 17.75 -5.91
CA PRO A 117 -13.12 17.80 -7.37
C PRO A 117 -11.94 18.54 -8.04
N LEU A 118 -11.38 17.93 -9.08
CA LEU A 118 -10.22 18.46 -9.81
C LEU A 118 -10.63 18.86 -11.24
N ALA A 119 -10.38 20.09 -11.68
CA ALA A 119 -10.65 20.49 -13.06
C ALA A 119 -9.72 19.78 -14.04
N ILE A 120 -10.20 19.50 -15.26
CA ILE A 120 -9.37 18.89 -16.31
C ILE A 120 -8.15 19.76 -16.61
N ASP A 121 -8.31 21.07 -16.55
CA ASP A 121 -7.22 22.05 -16.77
C ASP A 121 -6.20 22.10 -15.62
N ASP A 122 -6.54 21.54 -14.45
CA ASP A 122 -5.69 21.49 -13.25
C ASP A 122 -4.98 20.12 -13.08
N VAL A 123 -5.15 19.21 -14.04
CA VAL A 123 -4.54 17.87 -14.00
C VAL A 123 -3.02 17.91 -14.05
N ASP A 124 -2.46 18.93 -14.68
CA ASP A 124 -1.03 19.22 -14.74
C ASP A 124 -0.37 19.41 -13.36
N LYS A 125 -1.17 19.66 -12.32
CA LYS A 125 -0.71 19.74 -10.92
C LYS A 125 -0.48 18.37 -10.28
N LEU A 126 -0.97 17.29 -10.88
CA LEU A 126 -0.70 15.93 -10.45
C LEU A 126 0.63 15.46 -11.03
N ASP A 127 1.36 14.65 -10.27
CA ASP A 127 2.47 13.91 -10.86
C ASP A 127 1.97 12.85 -11.85
N GLU A 128 2.84 12.40 -12.75
CA GLU A 128 2.48 11.44 -13.81
C GLU A 128 1.83 10.16 -13.23
N ARG A 129 2.34 9.65 -12.10
CA ARG A 129 1.85 8.44 -11.46
C ARG A 129 0.49 8.65 -10.80
N GLU A 130 0.27 9.80 -10.20
CA GLU A 130 -1.02 10.23 -9.65
C GLU A 130 -2.06 10.39 -10.75
N TYR A 131 -1.69 10.97 -11.89
CA TYR A 131 -2.59 11.10 -13.04
C TYR A 131 -2.95 9.73 -13.64
N GLU A 132 -1.98 8.83 -13.81
CA GLU A 132 -2.23 7.46 -14.26
C GLU A 132 -3.19 6.72 -13.30
N LEU A 133 -2.98 6.88 -11.99
CA LEU A 133 -3.85 6.29 -10.98
C LEU A 133 -5.25 6.91 -11.03
N LEU A 134 -5.37 8.22 -11.25
CA LEU A 134 -6.66 8.91 -11.42
C LEU A 134 -7.43 8.36 -12.63
N GLU A 135 -6.76 8.20 -13.77
CA GLU A 135 -7.35 7.59 -14.96
C GLU A 135 -7.77 6.13 -14.72
N PHE A 136 -6.97 5.38 -13.95
CA PHE A 136 -7.30 4.02 -13.55
C PHE A 136 -8.57 4.00 -12.68
N LEU A 137 -8.65 4.84 -11.66
CA LEU A 137 -9.83 4.98 -10.80
C LEU A 137 -11.06 5.45 -11.59
N ASN A 138 -10.88 6.26 -12.63
CA ASN A 138 -11.94 6.67 -13.54
C ASN A 138 -12.48 5.49 -14.36
N ARG A 139 -11.61 4.63 -14.90
CA ARG A 139 -12.04 3.41 -15.61
C ARG A 139 -12.79 2.42 -14.70
N LEU A 140 -12.40 2.35 -13.44
CA LEU A 140 -13.08 1.53 -12.43
C LEU A 140 -14.37 2.15 -11.86
N GLY A 141 -14.68 3.41 -12.23
CA GLY A 141 -15.88 4.10 -11.78
C GLY A 141 -15.81 4.68 -10.36
N TYR A 142 -14.66 4.64 -9.70
CA TYR A 142 -14.43 5.36 -8.42
C TYR A 142 -14.39 6.88 -8.61
N VAL A 143 -13.97 7.31 -9.80
CA VAL A 143 -13.97 8.71 -10.23
C VAL A 143 -14.75 8.82 -11.53
N ILE A 144 -15.40 9.94 -11.77
CA ILE A 144 -16.05 10.24 -13.05
C ILE A 144 -15.64 11.61 -13.56
N LYS A 145 -15.53 11.73 -14.88
CA LYS A 145 -15.42 13.02 -15.58
C LYS A 145 -16.81 13.60 -15.77
N LYS A 146 -17.13 14.69 -15.08
CA LYS A 146 -18.40 15.42 -15.21
C LYS A 146 -18.17 16.92 -15.11
N ASP A 147 -18.83 17.70 -15.94
CA ASP A 147 -18.76 19.18 -15.92
C ASP A 147 -17.32 19.72 -15.99
N ASN A 148 -16.49 19.13 -16.84
CA ASN A 148 -15.05 19.45 -17.01
C ASN A 148 -14.20 19.22 -15.74
N LYS A 149 -14.64 18.34 -14.83
CA LYS A 149 -13.96 17.99 -13.58
C LYS A 149 -13.97 16.49 -13.33
N TYR A 150 -12.97 16.01 -12.61
CA TYR A 150 -12.98 14.70 -11.97
C TYR A 150 -13.69 14.83 -10.62
N ILE A 151 -14.63 13.92 -10.36
CA ILE A 151 -15.41 13.90 -9.12
C ILE A 151 -15.41 12.47 -8.59
N ALA A 152 -15.23 12.31 -7.27
CA ALA A 152 -15.34 11.02 -6.60
C ALA A 152 -16.80 10.53 -6.62
N THR A 153 -17.00 9.23 -6.89
CA THR A 153 -18.33 8.59 -6.82
C THR A 153 -18.60 8.00 -5.44
N ASP A 154 -19.82 7.50 -5.24
CA ASP A 154 -20.16 6.80 -4.00
C ASP A 154 -19.35 5.51 -3.78
N LEU A 155 -18.84 4.89 -4.85
CA LEU A 155 -17.94 3.73 -4.74
C LEU A 155 -16.64 4.10 -4.03
N ALA A 156 -16.13 5.32 -4.24
CA ALA A 156 -14.87 5.77 -3.66
C ALA A 156 -14.92 5.96 -2.13
N ARG A 157 -16.12 5.91 -1.53
CA ARG A 157 -16.32 6.02 -0.09
C ARG A 157 -15.63 4.90 0.69
N GLU A 158 -15.39 3.75 0.07
CA GLU A 158 -14.69 2.63 0.72
C GLU A 158 -13.25 2.96 1.15
N PHE A 159 -12.64 3.98 0.54
CA PHE A 159 -11.28 4.43 0.83
C PHE A 159 -11.21 5.61 1.83
N THR A 160 -12.34 6.26 2.07
CA THR A 160 -12.43 7.45 2.94
C THR A 160 -12.80 7.13 4.39
N ILE A 161 -13.29 5.92 4.66
CA ILE A 161 -13.59 5.40 6.00
C ILE A 161 -12.32 4.82 6.65
#